data_AF-C5DSC4-F1
#
_entry.id   AF-C5DSC4-F1
#
_cell.length_a   1.000
_cell.length_b   1.000
_cell.length_c   1.000
_cell.angle_alpha   90.00
_cell.angle_beta   90.00
_cell.angle_gamma   90.00
#
_symmetry.space_group_name_H-M   'P 1'
#
loop_
_entity.id
_entity.type
_entity.pdbx_description
1 polymer ?
#
loop_
_entity_poly.entity_id
_entity_poly.type
_entity_poly.pdbx_seq_one_letter_code
_entity_poly.pdbx_strand_id
1 'polypeptide(L)'
;MSAPAQSKSLKAIGEDTWKNKTEKVNAELFTLTYGAIVSQLCADYDRDFQKVNNHLFSMGYNIGVRLVEDFLARTALPRCENMVKTSEMISKCAFKIFLNMTPQVTNWSSEKDAFSLMLDENPLSDFVELPMDAMKQLWYSNVLSGVLKGALEMVQLDCDVWFVSDILKGDPQTELRIKLNKVLKDEVPIGED
;
A
#
# COMPACT_ATOMS: atom_id res chain seq x y z
N MET A 1 -7.10 -28.09 31.08
CA MET A 1 -7.96 -27.84 29.90
C MET A 1 -7.60 -26.47 29.35
N SER A 2 -6.70 -26.42 28.38
CA SER A 2 -6.30 -25.20 27.68
C SER A 2 -7.45 -24.75 26.77
N ALA A 3 -7.95 -23.53 26.96
CA ALA A 3 -8.96 -22.93 26.11
C ALA A 3 -8.46 -22.89 24.65
N PRO A 4 -9.32 -23.15 23.65
CA PRO A 4 -8.92 -23.02 22.25
C PRO A 4 -8.64 -21.54 21.99
N ALA A 5 -7.44 -21.23 21.47
CA ALA A 5 -7.09 -19.88 21.05
C ALA A 5 -8.07 -19.43 19.98
N GLN A 6 -8.97 -18.51 20.32
CA GLN A 6 -9.90 -17.91 19.39
C GLN A 6 -9.08 -17.21 18.29
N SER A 7 -9.17 -17.70 17.05
CA SER A 7 -8.55 -17.05 15.90
C SER A 7 -9.07 -15.62 15.80
N LYS A 8 -8.26 -14.64 16.20
CA LYS A 8 -8.61 -13.22 16.09
C LYS A 8 -8.92 -12.89 14.62
N SER A 9 -10.00 -12.17 14.37
CA SER A 9 -10.32 -11.70 13.01
C SER A 9 -9.25 -10.72 12.51
N LEU A 10 -9.00 -10.64 11.20
CA LEU A 10 -8.01 -9.72 10.62
C LEU A 10 -8.23 -8.27 11.07
N LYS A 11 -9.50 -7.82 11.12
CA LYS A 11 -9.86 -6.50 11.64
C LYS A 11 -9.43 -6.31 13.11
N ALA A 12 -9.71 -7.30 13.97
CA ALA A 12 -9.30 -7.22 15.37
C ALA A 12 -7.77 -7.18 15.52
N ILE A 13 -7.04 -7.94 14.69
CA ILE A 13 -5.57 -7.91 14.68
C ILE A 13 -5.05 -6.53 14.28
N GLY A 14 -5.61 -5.92 13.22
CA GLY A 14 -5.25 -4.58 12.76
C GLY A 14 -5.50 -3.52 13.84
N GLU A 15 -6.68 -3.54 14.47
CA GLU A 15 -7.03 -2.59 15.54
C GLU A 15 -6.18 -2.77 16.81
N ASP A 16 -5.94 -4.01 17.23
CA ASP A 16 -5.12 -4.36 18.40
C ASP A 16 -3.66 -3.92 18.19
N THR A 17 -3.11 -4.20 17.00
CA THR A 17 -1.73 -3.82 16.65
C THR A 17 -1.56 -2.30 16.56
N TRP A 18 -2.53 -1.60 15.96
CA TRP A 18 -2.54 -0.13 15.93
C TRP A 18 -2.60 0.47 17.34
N LYS A 19 -3.37 -0.12 18.25
CA LYS A 19 -3.53 0.40 19.62
C LYS A 19 -2.32 0.11 20.51
N ASN A 20 -1.81 -1.12 20.46
CA ASN A 20 -0.95 -1.66 21.51
C ASN A 20 0.49 -1.92 21.07
N LYS A 21 0.77 -1.96 19.77
CA LYS A 21 2.09 -2.39 19.23
C LYS A 21 2.67 -1.43 18.20
N THR A 22 2.16 -0.21 18.15
CA THR A 22 2.57 0.78 17.14
C THR A 22 2.94 2.08 17.83
N GLU A 23 4.21 2.46 17.72
CA GLU A 23 4.65 3.82 18.03
C GLU A 23 4.09 4.77 16.98
N LYS A 24 3.53 5.89 17.42
CA LYS A 24 2.80 6.83 16.58
C LYS A 24 3.52 8.16 16.54
N VAL A 25 3.56 8.73 15.35
CA VAL A 25 3.98 10.12 15.13
C VAL A 25 2.76 10.95 14.73
N ASN A 26 2.88 12.26 14.83
CA ASN A 26 1.83 13.16 14.36
C ASN A 26 1.60 12.97 12.86
N ALA A 27 0.36 12.73 12.44
CA ALA A 27 0.00 12.53 11.04
C ALA A 27 0.34 13.75 10.17
N GLU A 28 0.14 14.97 10.66
CA GLU A 28 0.46 16.21 9.94
C GLU A 28 1.96 16.33 9.65
N LEU A 29 2.81 15.88 10.58
CA LEU A 29 4.25 15.85 10.35
C LEU A 29 4.59 14.94 9.16
N PHE A 30 3.94 13.77 9.07
CA PHE A 30 4.13 12.86 7.95
C PHE A 30 3.57 13.44 6.63
N THR A 31 2.37 14.01 6.65
CA THR A 31 1.74 14.67 5.49
C THR A 31 2.59 15.82 4.96
N LEU A 32 3.09 16.71 5.83
CA LEU A 32 3.94 17.84 5.44
C LEU A 32 5.30 17.37 4.91
N THR A 33 5.88 16.34 5.53
CA THR A 33 7.14 15.75 5.05
C THR A 33 6.96 15.16 3.65
N TYR A 34 5.87 14.41 3.43
CA TYR A 34 5.54 13.86 2.13
C TYR A 34 5.30 14.96 1.09
N GLY A 35 4.54 16.01 1.45
CA GLY A 35 4.30 17.16 0.58
C GLY A 35 5.58 17.90 0.18
N ALA A 36 6.53 18.04 1.11
CA ALA A 36 7.85 18.60 0.80
C ALA A 36 8.62 17.74 -0.21
N ILE A 37 8.60 16.40 -0.06
CA ILE A 37 9.21 15.47 -1.02
C ILE A 37 8.57 15.61 -2.40
N VAL A 38 7.25 15.58 -2.50
CA VAL A 38 6.55 15.69 -3.80
C VAL A 38 6.84 17.04 -4.46
N SER A 39 6.81 18.13 -3.69
CA SER A 39 7.14 19.47 -4.19
C SER A 39 8.58 19.54 -4.71
N GLN A 40 9.54 19.00 -3.95
CA GLN A 40 10.94 18.95 -4.34
C GLN A 40 11.13 18.15 -5.64
N LEU A 41 10.52 16.97 -5.76
CA LEU A 41 10.58 16.15 -6.98
C LEU A 41 9.98 16.87 -8.18
N CYS A 42 8.88 17.62 -8.00
CA CYS A 42 8.29 18.41 -9.08
C CYS A 42 9.23 19.53 -9.55
N ALA A 43 10.00 20.14 -8.64
CA ALA A 43 11.02 21.12 -8.99
C ALA A 43 12.22 20.47 -9.69
N ASP A 44 12.75 19.38 -9.14
CA ASP A 44 13.96 18.69 -9.65
C ASP A 44 13.75 18.08 -11.04
N TYR A 45 12.52 17.67 -11.37
CA TYR A 45 12.15 17.13 -12.67
C TYR A 45 11.54 18.16 -13.62
N ASP A 46 11.67 19.46 -13.36
CA ASP A 46 11.13 20.54 -14.20
C ASP A 46 9.64 20.34 -14.55
N ARG A 47 8.85 19.86 -13.59
CA ARG A 47 7.41 19.53 -13.74
C ARG A 47 7.11 18.39 -14.73
N ASP A 48 8.08 17.53 -15.04
CA ASP A 48 7.86 16.26 -15.74
C ASP A 48 7.18 15.25 -14.78
N PHE A 49 5.86 15.32 -14.70
CA PHE A 49 5.07 14.52 -13.76
C PHE A 49 5.17 13.01 -13.98
N GLN A 50 5.53 12.54 -15.18
CA GLN A 50 5.77 11.12 -15.42
C GLN A 50 7.03 10.65 -14.68
N LYS A 51 8.11 11.43 -14.73
CA LYS A 51 9.31 11.15 -13.93
C LYS A 51 9.03 11.22 -12.44
N VAL A 52 8.24 12.19 -11.98
CA VAL A 52 7.83 12.30 -10.57
C VAL A 52 7.05 11.05 -10.14
N ASN A 53 6.07 10.60 -10.93
CA ASN A 53 5.29 9.39 -10.65
C ASN A 53 6.19 8.15 -10.54
N ASN A 54 7.13 7.98 -11.46
CA ASN A 54 8.08 6.87 -11.45
C ASN A 54 9.01 6.92 -10.23
N HIS A 55 9.46 8.12 -9.85
CA HIS A 55 10.30 8.31 -8.68
C HIS A 55 9.54 8.00 -7.37
N LEU A 56 8.31 8.50 -7.23
CA LEU A 56 7.44 8.18 -6.08
C LEU A 56 7.16 6.68 -5.99
N PHE A 57 6.88 6.02 -7.11
CA PHE A 57 6.70 4.57 -7.15
C PHE A 57 7.95 3.83 -6.71
N SER A 58 9.12 4.18 -7.24
CA SER A 58 10.40 3.56 -6.87
C SER A 58 10.76 3.77 -5.40
N MET A 59 10.53 4.99 -4.88
CA MET A 59 10.69 5.29 -3.46
C MET A 59 9.77 4.40 -2.61
N GLY A 60 8.50 4.29 -3.00
CA GLY A 60 7.53 3.43 -2.35
C GLY A 60 7.94 1.96 -2.35
N TYR A 61 8.43 1.44 -3.49
CA TYR A 61 8.90 0.07 -3.61
C TYR A 61 10.00 -0.25 -2.58
N ASN A 62 11.02 0.60 -2.48
CA ASN A 62 12.11 0.42 -1.52
C ASN A 62 11.62 0.47 -0.06
N ILE A 63 10.63 1.33 0.23
CA ILE A 63 9.97 1.36 1.55
C ILE A 63 9.22 0.05 1.79
N GLY A 64 8.41 -0.41 0.83
CA GLY A 64 7.60 -1.61 0.93
C GLY A 64 8.41 -2.87 1.20
N VAL A 65 9.55 -3.03 0.54
CA VAL A 65 10.49 -4.14 0.75
C VAL A 65 10.95 -4.24 2.20
N ARG A 66 11.16 -3.10 2.87
CA ARG A 66 11.57 -3.06 4.29
C ARG A 66 10.39 -3.13 5.25
N LEU A 67 9.27 -2.51 4.88
CA LEU A 67 8.09 -2.39 5.73
C LEU A 67 7.40 -3.74 5.97
N VAL A 68 7.48 -4.66 5.00
CA VAL A 68 6.84 -5.97 5.11
C VAL A 68 7.38 -6.81 6.27
N GLU A 69 8.67 -6.69 6.60
CA GLU A 69 9.28 -7.42 7.72
C GLU A 69 8.71 -6.95 9.06
N ASP A 70 8.60 -5.63 9.26
CA ASP A 70 7.97 -5.04 10.44
C ASP A 70 6.49 -5.44 10.54
N PHE A 71 5.77 -5.44 9.41
CA PHE A 71 4.37 -5.90 9.37
C PHE A 71 4.23 -7.36 9.83
N LEU A 72 5.06 -8.26 9.31
CA LEU A 72 5.02 -9.68 9.67
C LEU A 72 5.43 -9.90 11.13
N ALA A 73 6.44 -9.18 11.62
CA ALA A 73 6.89 -9.26 13.00
C ALA A 73 5.80 -8.84 14.00
N ARG A 74 5.03 -7.79 13.70
CA ARG A 74 3.97 -7.29 14.59
C ARG A 74 2.72 -8.16 14.59
N THR A 75 2.35 -8.68 13.42
CA THR A 75 1.09 -9.41 13.21
C THR A 75 1.21 -10.91 13.43
N ALA A 76 2.41 -11.49 13.26
CA ALA A 76 2.67 -12.93 13.32
C ALA A 76 1.72 -13.76 12.44
N LEU A 77 1.30 -13.19 11.30
CA LEU A 77 0.36 -13.83 10.38
C LEU A 77 1.11 -14.78 9.43
N PRO A 78 0.53 -15.95 9.13
CA PRO A 78 1.07 -16.83 8.10
C PRO A 78 0.87 -16.21 6.71
N ARG A 79 1.64 -16.72 5.74
CA ARG A 79 1.48 -16.34 4.33
C ARG A 79 0.05 -16.55 3.85
N CYS A 80 -0.46 -15.62 3.05
CA CYS A 80 -1.79 -15.73 2.44
C CYS A 80 -1.81 -16.79 1.34
N GLU A 81 -2.89 -17.59 1.29
CA GLU A 81 -3.05 -18.66 0.29
C GLU A 81 -3.59 -18.16 -1.05
N ASN A 82 -4.33 -17.04 -1.05
CA ASN A 82 -4.97 -16.50 -2.24
C ASN A 82 -5.11 -14.98 -2.16
N MET A 83 -5.45 -14.37 -3.29
CA MET A 83 -5.60 -12.92 -3.39
C MET A 83 -6.76 -12.37 -2.56
N VAL A 84 -7.83 -13.15 -2.33
CA VAL A 84 -8.96 -12.72 -1.49
C VAL A 84 -8.53 -12.52 -0.04
N LYS A 85 -7.72 -13.45 0.50
CA LYS A 85 -7.16 -13.29 1.85
C LYS A 85 -6.12 -12.17 1.90
N THR A 86 -5.34 -12.02 0.83
CA THR A 86 -4.34 -10.95 0.69
C THR A 86 -4.98 -9.56 0.68
N SER A 87 -6.06 -9.36 -0.07
CA SER A 87 -6.77 -8.07 -0.13
C SER A 87 -7.34 -7.67 1.22
N GLU A 88 -7.93 -8.63 1.94
CA GLU A 88 -8.49 -8.44 3.27
C GLU A 88 -7.40 -8.10 4.29
N MET A 89 -6.23 -8.75 4.19
CA MET A 89 -5.07 -8.45 5.02
C MET A 89 -4.52 -7.05 4.75
N ILE A 90 -4.39 -6.65 3.48
CA ILE A 90 -3.95 -5.30 3.11
C ILE A 90 -4.93 -4.26 3.67
N SER A 91 -6.22 -4.42 3.39
CA SER A 91 -7.27 -3.47 3.80
C SER A 91 -7.41 -3.37 5.33
N LYS A 92 -7.60 -4.52 6.01
CA LYS A 92 -8.01 -4.55 7.42
C LYS A 92 -6.85 -4.59 8.41
N CYS A 93 -5.66 -5.01 7.97
CA CYS A 93 -4.47 -5.03 8.82
C CYS A 93 -3.47 -3.96 8.39
N ALA A 94 -2.90 -4.04 7.18
CA ALA A 94 -1.75 -3.22 6.81
C ALA A 94 -2.08 -1.72 6.81
N PHE A 95 -3.13 -1.30 6.09
CA PHE A 95 -3.57 0.09 6.09
C PHE A 95 -4.01 0.57 7.48
N LYS A 96 -4.59 -0.32 8.29
CA LYS A 96 -4.99 0.03 9.66
C LYS A 96 -3.79 0.27 10.57
N ILE A 97 -2.75 -0.55 10.45
CA ILE A 97 -1.54 -0.49 11.28
C ILE A 97 -0.65 0.68 10.89
N PHE A 98 -0.55 1.02 9.61
CA PHE A 98 0.39 2.06 9.15
C PHE A 98 -0.25 3.44 8.97
N LEU A 99 -1.51 3.49 8.55
CA LEU A 99 -2.19 4.74 8.18
C LEU A 99 -3.52 4.95 8.93
N ASN A 100 -3.86 4.07 9.89
CA ASN A 100 -5.12 4.10 10.64
C ASN A 100 -6.41 4.03 9.79
N MET A 101 -6.31 3.70 8.51
CA MET A 101 -7.44 3.66 7.57
C MET A 101 -7.84 2.22 7.23
N THR A 102 -9.00 2.04 6.62
CA THR A 102 -9.49 0.71 6.18
C THR A 102 -10.17 0.85 4.83
N PRO A 103 -9.39 0.77 3.72
CA PRO A 103 -9.93 0.86 2.36
C PRO A 103 -10.96 -0.24 2.10
N GLN A 104 -11.98 0.03 1.29
CA GLN A 104 -12.93 -1.02 0.89
C GLN A 104 -12.35 -1.85 -0.26
N VAL A 105 -12.46 -3.17 -0.17
CA VAL A 105 -12.04 -4.08 -1.25
C VAL A 105 -13.23 -4.30 -2.20
N THR A 106 -13.08 -3.88 -3.46
CA THR A 106 -14.16 -3.94 -4.45
C THR A 106 -13.65 -4.37 -5.84
N ASN A 107 -14.53 -4.34 -6.85
CA ASN A 107 -14.20 -4.49 -8.27
C ASN A 107 -13.41 -5.76 -8.63
N TRP A 108 -13.66 -6.87 -7.95
CA TRP A 108 -12.98 -8.13 -8.25
C TRP A 108 -13.11 -8.56 -9.72
N SER A 109 -12.01 -8.99 -10.34
CA SER A 109 -12.07 -9.73 -11.60
C SER A 109 -12.77 -11.08 -11.40
N SER A 110 -13.29 -11.64 -12.49
CA SER A 110 -13.92 -12.98 -12.48
C SER A 110 -12.95 -14.07 -12.00
N GLU A 111 -11.68 -13.97 -12.42
CA GLU A 111 -10.62 -14.94 -12.07
C GLU A 111 -10.05 -14.76 -10.65
N LYS A 112 -10.51 -13.75 -9.91
CA LYS A 112 -10.01 -13.42 -8.56
C LYS A 112 -8.50 -13.14 -8.50
N ASP A 113 -7.93 -12.70 -9.61
CA ASP A 113 -6.54 -12.26 -9.74
C ASP A 113 -6.37 -10.75 -9.56
N ALA A 114 -7.45 -9.95 -9.63
CA ALA A 114 -7.38 -8.50 -9.48
C ALA A 114 -8.53 -7.95 -8.63
N PHE A 115 -8.23 -6.93 -7.83
CA PHE A 115 -9.19 -6.20 -7.00
C PHE A 115 -8.80 -4.73 -6.89
N SER A 116 -9.75 -3.91 -6.44
CA SER A 116 -9.51 -2.50 -6.14
C SER A 116 -9.61 -2.23 -4.65
N LEU A 117 -8.78 -1.31 -4.17
CA LEU A 117 -8.91 -0.65 -2.88
C LEU A 117 -9.53 0.72 -3.12
N MET A 118 -10.66 0.98 -2.47
CA MET A 118 -11.30 2.29 -2.44
C MET A 118 -10.81 3.05 -1.20
N LEU A 119 -10.15 4.18 -1.41
CA LEU A 119 -9.60 5.01 -0.35
C LEU A 119 -10.55 6.19 -0.12
N ASP A 120 -11.43 6.07 0.88
CA ASP A 120 -12.37 7.14 1.24
C ASP A 120 -11.65 8.33 1.91
N GLU A 121 -10.60 8.04 2.67
CA GLU A 121 -9.74 9.01 3.33
C GLU A 121 -8.29 8.69 2.97
N ASN A 122 -7.50 9.68 2.57
CA ASN A 122 -6.09 9.49 2.26
C ASN A 122 -5.24 10.53 3.02
N PRO A 123 -4.62 10.14 4.15
CA PRO A 123 -3.93 11.08 5.04
C PRO A 123 -2.74 11.78 4.36
N LEU A 124 -2.23 11.23 3.26
CA LEU A 124 -1.18 11.87 2.47
C LEU A 124 -1.68 13.13 1.76
N SER A 125 -2.96 13.18 1.39
CA SER A 125 -3.54 14.23 0.54
C SER A 125 -4.47 15.22 1.26
N ASP A 126 -4.63 15.11 2.58
CA ASP A 126 -5.64 15.87 3.35
C ASP A 126 -5.58 17.41 3.16
N PHE A 127 -4.40 17.97 2.85
CA PHE A 127 -4.19 19.41 2.68
C PHE A 127 -3.64 19.80 1.31
N VAL A 128 -3.88 18.94 0.31
CA VAL A 128 -3.23 19.07 -1.00
C VAL A 128 -4.23 19.55 -2.03
N GLU A 129 -3.87 20.63 -2.72
CA GLU A 129 -4.50 21.04 -3.97
C GLU A 129 -3.46 20.99 -5.08
N LEU A 130 -3.75 20.25 -6.15
CA LEU A 130 -2.84 20.13 -7.28
C LEU A 130 -2.99 21.34 -8.22
N PRO A 131 -1.88 21.91 -8.72
CA PRO A 131 -1.96 22.88 -9.81
C PRO A 131 -2.52 22.22 -11.09
N MET A 132 -3.12 23.03 -11.97
CA MET A 132 -3.88 22.55 -13.14
C MET A 132 -3.09 21.62 -14.08
N ASP A 133 -1.78 21.82 -14.19
CA ASP A 133 -0.88 21.00 -15.01
C ASP A 133 -0.56 19.65 -14.35
N ALA A 134 -0.37 19.63 -13.02
CA ALA A 134 -0.15 18.42 -12.23
C ALA A 134 -1.42 17.57 -12.14
N MET A 135 -2.59 18.20 -11.98
CA MET A 135 -3.90 17.53 -11.85
C MET A 135 -4.14 16.47 -12.93
N LYS A 136 -3.66 16.70 -14.16
CA LYS A 136 -3.84 15.78 -15.28
C LYS A 136 -2.92 14.56 -15.24
N GLN A 137 -1.72 14.67 -14.67
CA GLN A 137 -0.68 13.66 -14.84
C GLN A 137 -0.11 13.10 -13.54
N LEU A 138 0.00 13.91 -12.49
CA LEU A 138 0.55 13.49 -11.21
C LEU A 138 -0.43 12.56 -10.49
N TRP A 139 0.11 11.47 -9.97
CA TRP A 139 -0.53 10.60 -8.99
C TRP A 139 0.12 10.93 -7.65
N TYR A 140 -0.46 11.86 -6.91
CA TYR A 140 0.18 12.46 -5.76
C TYR A 140 0.61 11.40 -4.73
N SER A 141 -0.20 10.36 -4.54
CA SER A 141 0.07 9.26 -3.61
C SER A 141 0.66 8.01 -4.28
N ASN A 142 1.35 8.12 -5.42
CA ASN A 142 1.92 6.96 -6.13
C ASN A 142 2.96 6.17 -5.31
N VAL A 143 3.49 6.76 -4.23
CA VAL A 143 4.29 6.06 -3.23
C VAL A 143 3.54 4.85 -2.65
N LEU A 144 2.22 4.93 -2.47
CA LEU A 144 1.40 3.82 -1.96
C LEU A 144 1.40 2.63 -2.93
N SER A 145 1.31 2.88 -4.23
CA SER A 145 1.43 1.84 -5.26
C SER A 145 2.76 1.10 -5.13
N GLY A 146 3.85 1.88 -4.98
CA GLY A 146 5.20 1.35 -4.80
C GLY A 146 5.31 0.51 -3.53
N VAL A 147 4.82 1.01 -2.39
CA VAL A 147 4.86 0.29 -1.10
C VAL A 147 4.15 -1.06 -1.22
N LEU A 148 2.96 -1.10 -1.81
CA LEU A 148 2.24 -2.35 -2.01
C LEU A 148 2.98 -3.29 -2.96
N LYS A 149 3.53 -2.80 -4.08
CA LYS A 149 4.34 -3.62 -5.00
C LYS A 149 5.51 -4.27 -4.27
N GLY A 150 6.33 -3.48 -3.58
CA GLY A 150 7.51 -3.97 -2.87
C GLY A 150 7.15 -4.96 -1.77
N ALA A 151 6.13 -4.67 -0.97
CA ALA A 151 5.69 -5.57 0.11
C ALA A 151 5.13 -6.90 -0.42
N LEU A 152 4.33 -6.86 -1.49
CA LEU A 152 3.76 -8.06 -2.11
C LEU A 152 4.84 -8.95 -2.75
N GLU A 153 5.83 -8.35 -3.38
CA GLU A 153 6.93 -9.07 -4.00
C GLU A 153 7.77 -9.84 -2.97
N MET A 154 8.00 -9.25 -1.79
CA MET A 154 8.71 -9.92 -0.68
C MET A 154 7.95 -11.11 -0.08
N VAL A 155 6.64 -11.20 -0.29
CA VAL A 155 5.84 -12.40 0.04
C VAL A 155 5.55 -13.26 -1.20
N GLN A 156 6.41 -13.10 -2.23
CA GLN A 156 6.44 -13.87 -3.47
C GLN A 156 5.17 -13.72 -4.32
N LEU A 157 4.49 -12.58 -4.22
CA LEU A 157 3.36 -12.21 -5.06
C LEU A 157 3.81 -11.13 -6.05
N ASP A 158 4.03 -11.51 -7.30
CA ASP A 158 4.31 -10.55 -8.35
C ASP A 158 2.99 -9.92 -8.80
N CYS A 159 2.73 -8.70 -8.34
CA CYS A 159 1.53 -7.95 -8.66
C CYS A 159 1.83 -6.66 -9.42
N ASP A 160 0.94 -6.23 -10.31
CA ASP A 160 0.88 -4.86 -10.78
C ASP A 160 0.01 -4.04 -9.82
N VAL A 161 0.47 -2.82 -9.49
CA VAL A 161 -0.25 -1.90 -8.60
C VAL A 161 -0.25 -0.50 -9.20
N TRP A 162 -1.43 0.08 -9.42
CA TRP A 162 -1.58 1.40 -10.04
C TRP A 162 -2.87 2.10 -9.63
N PHE A 163 -2.85 3.43 -9.67
CA PHE A 163 -4.06 4.23 -9.48
C PHE A 163 -4.95 4.18 -10.73
N VAL A 164 -6.25 4.04 -10.52
CA VAL A 164 -7.29 4.11 -11.57
C VAL A 164 -7.94 5.49 -11.57
N SER A 165 -8.23 6.02 -10.38
CA SER A 165 -8.82 7.34 -10.18
C SER A 165 -8.31 7.97 -8.89
N ASP A 166 -8.34 9.30 -8.81
CA ASP A 166 -7.91 10.06 -7.63
C ASP A 166 -8.70 11.37 -7.51
N ILE A 167 -9.23 11.63 -6.31
CA ILE A 167 -9.97 12.86 -6.00
C ILE A 167 -9.16 14.12 -6.28
N LEU A 168 -7.83 14.08 -6.13
CA LEU A 168 -6.95 15.21 -6.42
C LEU A 168 -6.89 15.56 -7.91
N LYS A 169 -7.30 14.63 -8.76
CA LYS A 169 -7.39 14.80 -10.21
C LYS A 169 -8.81 15.20 -10.66
N GLY A 170 -9.73 15.36 -9.71
CA GLY A 170 -11.13 15.70 -9.95
C GLY A 170 -12.05 14.48 -10.12
N ASP A 171 -11.56 13.27 -9.85
CA ASP A 171 -12.38 12.06 -9.90
C ASP A 171 -13.31 11.96 -8.67
N PRO A 172 -14.42 11.20 -8.72
CA PRO A 172 -15.35 11.07 -7.60
C PRO A 172 -14.79 10.36 -6.37
N GLN A 173 -13.78 9.52 -6.56
CA GLN A 173 -13.21 8.64 -5.54
C GLN A 173 -11.78 8.24 -5.89
N THR A 174 -11.00 7.86 -4.87
CA THR A 174 -9.65 7.34 -5.07
C THR A 174 -9.68 5.82 -5.15
N GLU A 175 -9.21 5.28 -6.27
CA GLU A 175 -9.19 3.85 -6.55
C GLU A 175 -7.76 3.38 -6.87
N LEU A 176 -7.29 2.40 -6.10
CA LEU A 176 -5.99 1.75 -6.30
C LEU A 176 -6.22 0.30 -6.72
N ARG A 177 -5.75 -0.08 -7.91
CA ARG A 177 -5.91 -1.42 -8.47
C ARG A 177 -4.69 -2.28 -8.19
N ILE A 178 -4.94 -3.52 -7.78
CA ILE A 178 -3.91 -4.56 -7.61
C ILE A 178 -4.30 -5.74 -8.50
N LYS A 179 -3.36 -6.24 -9.31
CA LYS A 179 -3.51 -7.45 -10.11
C LYS A 179 -2.34 -8.39 -9.91
N LEU A 180 -2.60 -9.65 -9.56
CA LEU A 180 -1.60 -10.71 -9.50
C LEU A 180 -1.22 -11.14 -10.92
N ASN A 181 0.08 -11.12 -11.21
CA ASN A 181 0.64 -11.64 -12.45
C ASN A 181 1.02 -13.11 -12.27
N LYS A 182 1.78 -13.42 -11.22
CA LYS A 182 2.24 -14.77 -10.90
C LYS A 182 2.68 -14.88 -9.44
N VAL A 183 2.70 -16.11 -8.93
CA VAL A 183 3.38 -16.43 -7.67
C VAL A 183 4.83 -16.76 -7.98
N LEU A 184 5.76 -16.06 -7.33
CA LEU A 184 7.20 -16.29 -7.49
C LEU A 184 7.58 -17.61 -6.79
N LYS A 185 8.46 -18.39 -7.41
CA LYS A 185 9.00 -19.61 -6.83
C LYS A 185 10.31 -19.29 -6.11
N ASP A 186 10.54 -19.94 -4.98
CA ASP A 186 11.89 -19.98 -4.39
C ASP A 186 12.79 -20.80 -5.31
N GLU A 187 13.71 -20.12 -6.00
CA GLU A 187 14.88 -20.81 -6.54
C GLU A 187 15.85 -21.00 -5.38
N VAL A 188 15.80 -22.16 -4.74
CA VAL A 188 16.91 -22.62 -3.90
C VAL A 188 18.06 -22.91 -4.86
N PRO A 189 19.21 -22.22 -4.78
CA PRO A 189 20.38 -22.62 -5.53
C PRO A 189 20.65 -24.07 -5.18
N ILE A 190 20.68 -24.95 -6.18
CA ILE A 190 21.10 -26.34 -6.00
C ILE A 190 22.50 -26.24 -5.42
N GLY A 191 22.66 -26.57 -4.13
CA GLY A 191 23.96 -26.62 -3.49
C GLY A 191 24.87 -27.50 -4.33
N GLU A 192 26.05 -26.99 -4.67
CA GLU A 192 27.13 -27.81 -5.20
C GLU A 192 27.43 -28.88 -4.14
N ASP A 193 27.24 -30.15 -4.50
CA ASP A 193 27.76 -31.31 -3.77
C ASP A 193 29.30 -31.26 -3.67
#